data_AF-A0A0M8V459-F1
#
_entry.id   AF-A0A0M8V459-F1
#
_cell.length_a   1.000
_cell.length_b   1.000
_cell.length_c   1.000
_cell.angle_alpha   90.00
_cell.angle_beta   90.00
_cell.angle_gamma   90.00
#
_symmetry.space_group_name_H-M   'P 1'
#
loop_
_entity.id
_entity.type
_entity.pdbx_description
1 polymer ?
#
loop_
_entity_poly.entity_id
_entity_poly.type
_entity_poly.pdbx_seq_one_letter_code
_entity_poly.pdbx_strand_id
1 'polypeptide(L)' 'AEKDPCERIRQDTELTGQIRQIHQDSGGIYGSPRVHAVLKREGVHVGRKRVERLMRQAGLAGISPRR' A
#
# COMPACT_ATOMS: atom_id res chain seq x y z
N ALA A 1 10.49 8.50 -23.45
CA ALA A 1 9.62 9.11 -22.43
C ALA A 1 10.19 8.77 -21.06
N GLU A 2 11.21 9.51 -20.66
CA GLU A 2 11.76 9.46 -19.30
C GLU A 2 10.68 9.97 -18.36
N LYS A 3 10.01 9.03 -17.69
CA LYS A 3 9.06 9.34 -16.61
C LYS A 3 9.92 9.81 -15.44
N ASP A 4 10.00 11.13 -15.30
CA ASP A 4 10.74 11.83 -14.27
C ASP A 4 10.50 11.15 -12.89
N PRO A 5 11.55 10.66 -12.21
CA PRO A 5 11.39 9.89 -10.97
C PRO A 5 10.65 10.68 -9.88
N CYS A 6 10.64 12.02 -9.98
CA CYS A 6 10.07 12.92 -8.98
C CYS A 6 8.55 12.75 -8.82
N GLU A 7 7.79 12.57 -9.92
CA GLU A 7 6.33 12.38 -9.84
C GLU A 7 5.96 11.03 -9.22
N ARG A 8 6.74 9.99 -9.54
CA ARG A 8 6.49 8.63 -9.06
C ARG A 8 6.77 8.51 -7.56
N ILE A 9 7.79 9.22 -7.06
CA ILE A 9 8.11 9.29 -5.64
C ILE A 9 7.01 10.03 -4.86
N ARG A 10 6.49 11.15 -5.38
CA ARG A 10 5.35 11.86 -4.77
C ARG A 10 4.13 10.97 -4.65
N GLN A 11 3.73 10.33 -5.76
CA GLN A 11 2.61 9.38 -5.75
C GLN A 11 2.84 8.19 -4.81
N ASP A 12 4.06 7.64 -4.76
CA ASP A 12 4.39 6.55 -3.83
C ASP A 12 4.29 7.02 -2.37
N THR A 13 4.65 8.27 -2.07
CA THR A 13 4.56 8.86 -0.73
C THR A 13 3.10 9.05 -0.31
N GLU A 14 2.28 9.63 -1.19
CA GLU A 14 0.83 9.79 -0.96
C GLU A 14 0.14 8.44 -0.77
N LEU A 15 0.43 7.49 -1.65
CA LEU A 15 -0.11 6.13 -1.58
C LEU A 15 0.35 5.40 -0.31
N THR A 16 1.59 5.61 0.12
CA THR A 16 2.10 5.04 1.39
C THR A 16 1.35 5.61 2.60
N GLY A 17 0.98 6.89 2.56
CA GLY A 17 0.11 7.52 3.57
C GLY A 17 -1.24 6.82 3.67
N GLN A 18 -1.92 6.61 2.53
CA GLN A 18 -3.21 5.89 2.50
C GLN A 18 -3.08 4.44 2.98
N ILE A 19 -2.03 3.72 2.54
CA ILE A 19 -1.75 2.35 2.98
C ILE A 19 -1.55 2.31 4.51
N ARG A 20 -0.83 3.27 5.08
CA ARG A 20 -0.64 3.39 6.54
C ARG A 20 -1.96 3.59 7.27
N GLN A 21 -2.82 4.50 6.78
CA GLN A 21 -4.12 4.74 7.39
C GLN A 21 -4.99 3.48 7.37
N ILE A 22 -5.09 2.80 6.22
CA ILE A 22 -5.87 1.55 6.09
C ILE A 22 -5.31 0.46 7.01
N HIS A 23 -3.98 0.35 7.12
CA HIS A 23 -3.34 -0.63 8.00
C HIS A 23 -3.62 -0.33 9.48
N GLN A 24 -3.54 0.93 9.88
CA GLN A 24 -3.82 1.36 11.25
C GLN A 24 -5.29 1.23 11.62
N ASP A 25 -6.21 1.60 10.72
CA ASP A 25 -7.65 1.44 10.89
C ASP A 25 -8.04 -0.03 11.09
N SER A 26 -7.35 -0.93 10.38
CA SER A 26 -7.46 -2.38 10.56
C SER A 26 -6.85 -2.91 11.87
N GLY A 27 -6.16 -2.10 12.67
CA GLY A 27 -5.39 -2.55 13.83
C GLY A 27 -4.14 -3.38 13.46
N GLY A 28 -3.59 -3.17 12.27
CA GLY A 28 -2.40 -3.87 11.77
C GLY A 28 -2.62 -5.30 11.29
N ILE A 29 -3.87 -5.75 11.21
CA ILE A 29 -4.24 -7.09 10.76
C ILE A 29 -4.05 -7.21 9.23
N TYR A 30 -4.37 -6.16 8.48
CA TYR A 30 -4.43 -6.21 7.02
C TYR A 30 -3.05 -6.26 6.38
N GLY A 31 -2.79 -7.35 5.64
CA GLY A 31 -1.65 -7.44 4.73
C GLY A 31 -1.93 -6.80 3.38
N SER A 32 -0.93 -6.86 2.49
CA SER A 32 -1.01 -6.33 1.13
C SER A 32 -2.25 -6.74 0.32
N PRO A 33 -2.81 -7.96 0.44
CA PRO A 33 -4.01 -8.31 -0.32
C PRO A 33 -5.25 -7.54 0.14
N ARG A 34 -5.39 -7.34 1.46
CA ARG A 34 -6.54 -6.64 2.06
C ARG A 34 -6.42 -5.13 1.88
N VAL A 35 -5.24 -4.56 2.09
CA VAL A 35 -4.98 -3.14 1.82
C VAL A 35 -5.25 -2.80 0.35
N HIS A 36 -4.78 -3.64 -0.59
CA HIS A 36 -5.09 -3.46 -2.01
C HIS A 36 -6.60 -3.51 -2.32
N ALA A 37 -7.34 -4.41 -1.66
CA ALA A 37 -8.79 -4.50 -1.84
C ALA A 37 -9.50 -3.24 -1.33
N VAL A 38 -9.06 -2.67 -0.20
CA VAL A 38 -9.60 -1.41 0.32
C VAL A 38 -9.27 -0.26 -0.63
N LEU A 39 -8.02 -0.11 -1.05
CA LEU A 39 -7.61 0.92 -2.02
C LEU A 39 -8.45 0.86 -3.30
N LYS A 40 -8.72 -0.35 -3.81
CA LYS A 40 -9.58 -0.52 -4.99
C LYS A 40 -11.03 -0.07 -4.73
N ARG A 41 -11.57 -0.28 -3.53
CA ARG A 41 -12.92 0.18 -3.13
C ARG A 41 -12.99 1.69 -3.00
N GLU A 42 -11.91 2.31 -2.52
CA GLU A 42 -11.72 3.76 -2.46
C GLU A 42 -11.46 4.40 -3.84
N GLY A 43 -11.48 3.62 -4.92
CA GLY A 43 -11.23 4.10 -6.29
C GLY A 43 -9.75 4.21 -6.68
N VAL A 44 -8.82 3.87 -5.78
CA VAL A 44 -7.38 3.92 -6.02
C VAL A 44 -6.92 2.67 -6.76
N HIS A 45 -6.66 2.84 -8.06
CA HIS A 45 -6.22 1.74 -8.93
C HIS A 45 -4.71 1.59 -8.91
N VAL A 46 -4.21 0.71 -8.04
CA VAL A 46 -2.78 0.42 -7.91
C VAL A 46 -2.52 -1.07 -8.01
N GLY A 47 -1.41 -1.45 -8.66
CA GLY A 47 -1.04 -2.86 -8.77
C GLY A 47 -0.67 -3.47 -7.41
N ARG A 48 -1.09 -4.71 -7.15
CA ARG A 48 -0.77 -5.45 -5.91
C ARG A 48 0.72 -5.42 -5.56
N LYS A 49 1.61 -5.60 -6.55
CA LYS A 49 3.07 -5.53 -6.37
C LYS A 49 3.57 -4.17 -5.87
N ARG A 50 2.90 -3.08 -6.27
CA ARG A 50 3.21 -1.72 -5.80
C ARG A 50 2.83 -1.59 -4.32
N VAL A 51 1.64 -2.06 -3.94
CA VAL A 51 1.19 -2.08 -2.54
C VAL A 51 2.12 -2.92 -1.67
N GLU A 52 2.50 -4.12 -2.12
CA GLU A 52 3.47 -4.99 -1.45
C GLU A 52 4.81 -4.29 -1.21
N ARG A 53 5.36 -3.65 -2.24
CA ARG A 53 6.61 -2.90 -2.14
C ARG A 53 6.49 -1.75 -1.14
N LEU A 54 5.43 -0.94 -1.23
CA LEU A 54 5.26 0.22 -0.36
C LEU A 54 5.00 -0.16 1.10
N MET A 55 4.20 -1.22 1.35
CA MET A 55 4.06 -1.76 2.70
C MET A 55 5.40 -2.20 3.28
N ARG A 56 6.22 -2.91 2.48
CA ARG A 56 7.55 -3.35 2.90
C ARG A 56 8.49 -2.17 3.17
N GLN A 57 8.48 -1.13 2.33
CA GLN A 57 9.26 0.10 2.53
C GLN A 57 8.81 0.87 3.78
N ALA A 58 7.51 0.85 4.08
CA ALA A 58 6.93 1.52 5.24
C ALA A 58 7.03 0.71 6.55
N GLY A 59 7.61 -0.50 6.51
CA GLY A 59 7.69 -1.41 7.66
C GLY A 59 6.34 -2.03 8.07
N LEU A 60 5.34 -1.98 7.20
CA LEU A 60 4.01 -2.52 7.46
C LEU A 60 3.95 -3.99 7.06
N ALA A 61 3.56 -4.83 8.00
CA ALA A 61 3.24 -6.23 7.75
C ALA A 61 1.81 -6.51 8.22
N GLY A 62 1.08 -7.31 7.46
CA GLY A 62 -0.18 -7.86 7.92
C GLY A 62 0.06 -9.08 8.79
N ILE A 63 -0.91 -9.38 9.66
CA ILE A 63 -0.94 -10.64 10.38
C ILE A 63 -1.35 -11.73 9.38
N SER A 64 -0.37 -12.44 8.83
CA SER A 64 -0.61 -13.68 8.09
C SER A 64 -0.52 -14.83 9.08
N PRO A 65 -1.60 -15.58 9.36
CA PRO A 65 -1.44 -16.87 10.01
C PRO A 65 -0.52 -17.69 9.11
N ARG A 66 0.67 -18.03 9.61
CA ARG A 66 1.53 -19.02 8.96
C ARG A 66 0.75 -20.33 9.02
N ARG A 67 0.52 -20.94 7.85
CA ARG A 67 -0.10 -22.26 7.76
C ARG A 67 0.89 -23.33 8.22
#